data_AF-A0A6M0QB27-F1
#
_entry.id   AF-A0A6M0QB27-F1
#
_cell.length_a   1.000
_cell.length_b   1.000
_cell.length_c   1.000
_cell.angle_alpha   90.00
_cell.angle_beta   90.00
_cell.angle_gamma   90.00
#
_symmetry.space_group_name_H-M   'P 1'
#
loop_
_entity.id
_entity.type
_entity.pdbx_description
1 polymer ?
#
loop_
_entity_poly.entity_id
_entity_poly.type
_entity_poly.pdbx_seq_one_letter_code
_entity_poly.pdbx_strand_id
1 'polypeptide(L)'
;MNEKVALREVTREEFVDLAQAGLRELFDLEPYKVVDGRKAEQQSYFVYEMKTHRCYLIDQNTCYQLVTAFYCGGEKPSILNDLNAIASSIE
;
A
#
# COMPACT_ATOMS: atom_id res chain seq x y z
N MET A 1 -1.52 -6.42 18.81
CA MET A 1 -1.12 -6.31 17.39
C MET A 1 -1.81 -5.07 16.85
N ASN A 2 -1.08 -4.17 16.19
CA ASN A 2 -1.70 -3.03 15.53
C ASN A 2 -2.48 -3.55 14.31
N GLU A 3 -3.71 -3.07 14.15
CA GLU A 3 -4.57 -3.38 13.02
C GLU A 3 -3.98 -2.76 11.75
N LYS A 4 -3.93 -3.54 10.65
CA LYS A 4 -3.44 -3.03 9.37
C LYS A 4 -4.61 -2.37 8.64
N VAL A 5 -4.68 -1.06 8.73
CA VAL A 5 -5.76 -0.24 8.16
C VAL A 5 -5.20 0.77 7.17
N ALA A 6 -6.03 1.20 6.24
CA ALA A 6 -5.74 2.39 5.45
C ALA A 6 -5.99 3.66 6.28
N LEU A 7 -5.24 4.71 5.97
CA LEU A 7 -5.49 6.05 6.50
C LEU A 7 -6.67 6.71 5.78
N ARG A 8 -6.74 6.52 4.46
CA ARG A 8 -7.83 6.95 3.56
C ARG A 8 -7.65 6.31 2.19
N GLU A 9 -8.74 6.21 1.43
CA GLU A 9 -8.64 6.05 -0.02
C GLU A 9 -8.16 7.39 -0.65
N VAL A 10 -7.32 7.29 -1.66
CA VAL A 10 -6.87 8.43 -2.47
C VAL A 10 -7.40 8.29 -3.89
N THR A 11 -7.82 9.40 -4.48
CA THR A 11 -8.15 9.43 -5.89
C THR A 11 -6.89 9.22 -6.75
N ARG A 12 -7.08 8.88 -8.03
CA ARG A 12 -5.97 8.79 -8.98
C ARG A 12 -5.18 10.10 -9.09
N GLU A 13 -5.85 11.24 -9.08
CA GLU A 13 -5.20 12.56 -9.18
C GLU A 13 -4.34 12.84 -7.94
N GLU A 14 -4.87 12.56 -6.76
CA GLU A 14 -4.11 12.67 -5.51
C GLU A 14 -2.91 11.72 -5.48
N PHE A 15 -3.09 10.47 -5.93
CA PHE A 15 -1.99 9.50 -6.02
C PHE A 15 -0.85 10.01 -6.91
N VAL A 16 -1.17 10.55 -8.10
CA VAL A 16 -0.17 11.11 -9.02
C VAL A 16 0.50 12.34 -8.42
N ASP A 17 -0.23 13.21 -7.74
CA ASP A 17 0.33 14.39 -7.07
C ASP A 17 1.28 14.00 -5.92
N LEU A 18 0.92 13.01 -5.11
CA LEU A 18 1.75 12.51 -3.99
C LEU A 18 2.99 11.74 -4.46
N ALA A 19 2.99 11.22 -5.70
CA ALA A 19 4.11 10.51 -6.31
C ALA A 19 4.82 11.33 -7.40
N GLN A 20 4.64 12.65 -7.42
CA GLN A 20 5.11 13.54 -8.49
C GLN A 20 6.63 13.44 -8.77
N ALA A 21 7.44 13.22 -7.73
CA ALA A 21 8.89 13.08 -7.84
C ALA A 21 9.36 11.64 -8.14
N GLY A 22 8.42 10.71 -8.31
CA GLY A 22 8.68 9.32 -8.63
C GLY A 22 7.82 8.36 -7.82
N LEU A 23 7.55 7.22 -8.43
CA LEU A 23 6.88 6.07 -7.84
C LEU A 23 7.83 4.87 -7.90
N ARG A 24 7.88 4.08 -6.83
CA ARG A 24 8.60 2.82 -6.79
C ARG A 24 7.66 1.71 -6.34
N GLU A 25 7.65 0.63 -7.11
CA GLU A 25 7.04 -0.62 -6.70
C GLU A 25 7.92 -1.30 -5.66
N LEU A 26 7.33 -1.62 -4.50
CA LEU A 26 8.02 -2.32 -3.43
C LEU A 26 7.83 -3.83 -3.54
N PHE A 27 6.62 -4.28 -3.84
CA PHE A 27 6.34 -5.65 -4.27
C PHE A 27 4.95 -5.77 -4.94
N ASP A 28 4.77 -6.88 -5.64
CA ASP A 28 3.51 -7.30 -6.26
C ASP A 28 3.05 -8.63 -5.66
N LEU A 29 1.80 -8.67 -5.20
CA LEU A 29 1.09 -9.87 -4.79
C LEU A 29 -0.36 -9.76 -5.27
N GLU A 30 -0.63 -10.25 -6.47
CA GLU A 30 -1.94 -10.12 -7.13
C GLU A 30 -3.12 -10.43 -6.18
N PRO A 31 -4.16 -9.57 -6.16
CA PRO A 31 -4.39 -8.43 -7.06
C PRO A 31 -3.78 -7.10 -6.59
N TYR A 32 -2.85 -7.10 -5.64
CA TYR A 32 -2.34 -5.88 -5.03
C TYR A 32 -0.89 -5.58 -5.39
N LYS A 33 -0.58 -4.29 -5.45
CA LYS A 33 0.80 -3.78 -5.41
C LYS A 33 0.99 -2.94 -4.18
N VAL A 34 2.15 -3.06 -3.54
CA VAL A 34 2.58 -2.09 -2.53
C VAL A 34 3.63 -1.20 -3.15
N VAL A 35 3.38 0.10 -3.10
CA VAL A 35 4.21 1.10 -3.76
C VAL A 35 4.50 2.25 -2.80
N ASP A 36 5.62 2.92 -3.00
CA ASP A 36 5.87 4.20 -2.37
C ASP A 36 6.09 5.30 -3.41
N GLY A 37 5.69 6.51 -3.06
CA GLY A 37 5.75 7.69 -3.92
C GLY A 37 6.36 8.86 -3.17
N ARG A 38 7.04 9.75 -3.91
CA ARG A 38 7.69 10.92 -3.33
C ARG A 38 7.12 12.21 -3.92
N LYS A 39 6.95 13.22 -3.07
CA LYS A 39 6.70 14.61 -3.44
C LYS A 39 7.63 15.51 -2.64
N ALA A 40 8.57 16.19 -3.31
CA ALA A 40 9.65 16.94 -2.65
C ALA A 40 10.34 16.07 -1.57
N GLU A 41 10.31 16.46 -0.30
CA GLU A 41 10.90 15.71 0.82
C GLU A 41 9.93 14.75 1.53
N GLN A 42 8.67 14.66 1.08
CA GLN A 42 7.67 13.78 1.67
C GLN A 42 7.57 12.46 0.91
N GLN A 43 7.63 11.35 1.65
CA GLN A 43 7.36 10.00 1.17
C GLN A 43 5.95 9.59 1.57
N SER A 44 5.18 9.03 0.64
CA SER A 44 3.86 8.44 0.85
C SER A 44 3.90 6.96 0.48
N TYR A 45 3.05 6.16 1.14
CA TYR A 45 3.03 4.71 1.01
C TYR A 45 1.62 4.25 0.66
N PHE A 46 1.50 3.33 -0.28
CA PHE A 46 0.21 2.95 -0.83
C PHE A 46 0.06 1.45 -1.01
N VAL A 47 -1.16 0.97 -0.82
CA VAL A 47 -1.65 -0.30 -1.37
C VAL A 47 -2.51 0.03 -2.58
N TYR A 48 -2.18 -0.56 -3.72
CA TYR A 48 -2.91 -0.37 -4.98
C TYR A 48 -3.60 -1.67 -5.37
N GLU A 49 -4.92 -1.65 -5.44
CA GLU A 49 -5.73 -2.78 -5.89
C GLU A 49 -5.91 -2.73 -7.40
N MET A 50 -5.24 -3.65 -8.11
CA MET A 50 -5.17 -3.63 -9.57
C MET A 50 -6.51 -3.94 -10.24
N LYS A 51 -7.42 -4.65 -9.57
CA LYS A 51 -8.73 -5.03 -10.14
C LYS A 51 -9.68 -3.83 -10.25
N THR A 52 -9.68 -2.97 -9.26
CA THR A 52 -10.61 -1.83 -9.13
C THR A 52 -9.92 -0.50 -9.39
N HIS A 53 -8.59 -0.51 -9.53
CA HIS A 53 -7.74 0.68 -9.60
C HIS A 53 -7.86 1.60 -8.37
N ARG A 54 -8.34 1.06 -7.24
CA ARG A 54 -8.42 1.77 -5.97
C ARG A 54 -7.05 1.85 -5.31
N CYS A 55 -6.79 2.98 -4.66
CA CYS A 55 -5.50 3.25 -4.03
C CYS A 55 -5.72 3.69 -2.58
N TYR A 56 -5.05 3.01 -1.66
CA TYR A 56 -5.21 3.19 -0.23
C TYR A 56 -3.91 3.74 0.35
N LEU A 57 -3.97 4.94 0.92
CA LEU A 57 -2.84 5.54 1.63
C LEU A 57 -2.66 4.80 2.97
N ILE A 58 -1.44 4.35 3.25
CA ILE A 58 -1.09 3.66 4.50
C ILE A 58 0.05 4.39 5.20
N ASP A 59 0.22 4.13 6.50
CA ASP A 59 1.38 4.65 7.21
C ASP A 59 2.67 3.86 6.88
N GLN A 60 3.80 4.49 7.21
CA GLN A 60 5.13 3.93 6.98
C GLN A 60 5.33 2.58 7.69
N ASN A 61 4.79 2.42 8.91
CA ASN A 61 4.98 1.22 9.70
C ASN A 61 4.27 0.02 9.06
N THR A 62 3.02 0.21 8.62
CA THR A 62 2.22 -0.78 7.90
C THR A 62 2.91 -1.18 6.61
N CYS A 63 3.42 -0.20 5.84
CA CYS A 63 4.17 -0.47 4.62
C CYS A 63 5.39 -1.36 4.88
N TYR A 64 6.24 -1.01 5.85
CA TYR A 64 7.42 -1.81 6.15
C TYR A 64 7.11 -3.17 6.76
N GLN A 65 6.02 -3.32 7.52
CA GLN A 65 5.55 -4.63 7.99
C GLN A 65 5.17 -5.54 6.81
N LEU A 66 4.45 -5.01 5.81
CA LEU A 66 4.09 -5.75 4.59
C LEU A 66 5.32 -6.15 3.78
N VAL A 67 6.23 -5.20 3.54
CA VAL A 67 7.49 -5.45 2.81
C VAL A 67 8.33 -6.50 3.54
N THR A 68 8.47 -6.38 4.86
CA THR A 68 9.21 -7.36 5.66
C THR A 68 8.56 -8.74 5.58
N ALA A 69 7.23 -8.82 5.75
CA ALA A 69 6.52 -10.10 5.63
C ALA A 69 6.73 -10.72 4.24
N PHE A 70 6.66 -9.93 3.17
CA PHE A 70 6.85 -10.41 1.80
C PHE A 70 8.27 -10.95 1.55
N TYR A 71 9.30 -10.21 1.95
CA TYR A 71 10.69 -10.58 1.65
C TYR A 71 11.34 -11.54 2.67
N CYS A 72 10.80 -11.64 3.89
CA CYS A 72 11.37 -12.47 4.96
C CYS A 72 10.61 -13.80 5.17
N GLY A 73 9.91 -14.29 4.14
CA GLY A 73 9.29 -15.62 4.16
C GLY A 73 7.93 -15.71 4.85
N GLY A 74 7.21 -14.59 4.97
CA GLY A 74 5.81 -14.60 5.40
C GLY A 74 4.92 -15.39 4.42
N GLU A 75 3.87 -16.01 4.95
CA GLU A 75 2.96 -16.80 4.14
C GLU A 75 2.13 -15.89 3.22
N LYS A 76 2.13 -16.18 1.91
CA LYS A 76 1.37 -15.41 0.92
C LYS A 76 -0.11 -15.23 1.29
N PRO A 77 -0.85 -16.25 1.78
CA PRO A 77 -2.23 -16.08 2.21
C PRO A 77 -2.38 -15.07 3.36
N SER A 78 -1.46 -15.05 4.32
CA SER A 78 -1.48 -14.09 5.43
C SER A 78 -1.27 -12.66 4.95
N ILE A 79 -0.30 -12.44 4.06
CA ILE A 79 -0.03 -11.13 3.46
C ILE A 79 -1.23 -10.67 2.62
N LEU A 80 -1.86 -11.58 1.88
CA LEU A 80 -3.06 -11.27 1.11
C LEU A 80 -4.24 -10.89 2.02
N ASN A 81 -4.42 -11.57 3.15
CA ASN A 81 -5.44 -11.20 4.14
C ASN A 81 -5.17 -9.82 4.73
N ASP A 82 -3.91 -9.49 5.01
CA ASP A 82 -3.51 -8.15 5.47
C ASP A 82 -3.85 -7.07 4.44
N LEU A 83 -3.58 -7.31 3.15
CA LEU A 83 -3.88 -6.38 2.07
C LEU A 83 -5.39 -6.20 1.87
N ASN A 84 -6.17 -7.29 1.97
CA ASN A 84 -7.63 -7.23 1.95
C ASN A 84 -8.18 -6.44 3.14
N ALA A 85 -7.62 -6.62 4.35
CA ALA A 85 -8.04 -5.88 5.53
C ALA A 85 -7.83 -4.37 5.39
N ILE A 86 -6.71 -3.96 4.79
CA ILE A 86 -6.45 -2.55 4.44
C ILE A 86 -7.52 -2.04 3.47
N ALA A 87 -7.80 -2.77 2.40
CA ALA A 87 -8.78 -2.35 1.39
C ALA A 87 -10.22 -2.25 1.94
N SER A 88 -10.61 -3.15 2.85
CA SER A 88 -11.94 -3.14 3.47
C SER A 88 -12.08 -2.19 4.67
N SER A 89 -10.99 -1.56 5.13
CA SER A 89 -11.02 -0.72 6.33
C SER A 89 -11.71 0.65 6.13
N ILE A 90 -12.04 1.02 4.89
CA ILE A 90 -12.59 2.34 4.52
C ILE A 90 -13.87 2.18 3.68
N GLU A 91 -14.63 1.12 3.98
CA GLU A 91 -16.00 0.95 3.47
C GLU A 91 -17.02 1.83 4.21
#